data_AF-A0A101GEL8-F1
#
_entry.id   AF-A0A101GEL8-F1
#
_cell.length_a   1.000
_cell.length_b   1.000
_cell.length_c   1.000
_cell.angle_alpha   90.00
_cell.angle_beta   90.00
_cell.angle_gamma   90.00
#
_symmetry.space_group_name_H-M   'P 1'
#
loop_
_entity.id
_entity.type
_entity.pdbx_description
1 polymer ?
#
loop_
_entity_poly.entity_id
_entity_poly.type
_entity_poly.pdbx_seq_one_letter_code
_entity_poly.pdbx_strand_id
1 'polypeptide(L)' 'MAEEKKMTKEEIISAIESMSVLELSELVKELEDKFGVSAAAPAMAMPMMPG' A
#
# COMPACT_ATOMS: atom_id res chain seq x y z
N MET A 1 14.88 -21.96 20.17
CA MET A 1 14.98 -21.48 18.78
C MET A 1 13.66 -20.81 18.49
N ALA A 2 13.64 -19.48 18.35
CA ALA A 2 12.40 -18.77 18.08
C ALA A 2 11.99 -19.08 16.63
N GLU A 3 10.82 -19.66 16.45
CA GLU A 3 10.23 -19.94 15.14
C GLU A 3 9.76 -18.60 14.55
N GLU A 4 10.44 -18.10 13.52
CA GLU A 4 9.93 -17.00 12.70
C GLU A 4 8.74 -17.53 11.88
N LYS A 5 7.55 -17.51 12.50
CA LYS A 5 6.32 -17.86 11.81
C LYS A 5 5.99 -16.75 10.81
N LYS A 6 6.18 -17.02 9.53
CA LYS A 6 5.72 -16.16 8.44
C LYS A 6 4.20 -16.07 8.54
N MET A 7 3.65 -14.87 8.78
CA MET A 7 2.20 -14.68 8.82
C MET A 7 1.59 -15.14 7.49
N THR A 8 0.50 -15.90 7.57
CA THR A 8 -0.24 -16.28 6.37
C THR A 8 -0.96 -15.06 5.80
N LYS A 9 -1.31 -15.10 4.51
CA LYS A 9 -2.10 -14.03 3.89
C LYS A 9 -3.42 -13.80 4.63
N GLU A 10 -4.03 -14.87 5.12
CA GLU A 10 -5.29 -14.84 5.87
C GLU A 10 -5.13 -14.10 7.21
N GLU A 11 -4.06 -14.40 7.96
CA GLU A 11 -3.76 -13.72 9.22
C GLU A 11 -3.54 -12.20 9.01
N ILE A 12 -2.91 -11.81 7.89
CA ILE A 12 -2.72 -10.39 7.52
C ILE A 12 -4.07 -9.73 7.19
N ILE A 13 -4.93 -10.40 6.42
CA ILE A 13 -6.24 -9.87 6.05
C ILE A 13 -7.11 -9.68 7.30
N SER A 14 -7.15 -10.67 8.20
CA SER A 14 -7.92 -10.54 9.45
C SER A 14 -7.41 -9.43 10.37
N ALA A 15 -6.10 -9.17 10.39
CA ALA A 15 -5.54 -8.03 11.11
C ALA A 15 -6.04 -6.70 10.53
N ILE A 16 -6.05 -6.57 9.20
CA ILE A 16 -6.55 -5.37 8.49
C ILE A 16 -8.05 -5.18 8.72
N GLU A 17 -8.86 -6.24 8.70
CA GLU A 17 -10.31 -6.19 8.97
C GLU A 17 -10.64 -5.69 10.38
N SER A 18 -9.74 -5.91 11.35
CA SER A 18 -9.92 -5.44 12.72
C SER A 18 -9.56 -3.96 12.93
N MET A 19 -8.94 -3.31 11.94
CA MET A 19 -8.56 -1.89 12.00
C MET A 19 -9.75 -1.00 11.63
N SER A 20 -9.78 0.21 12.19
CA SER A 20 -10.69 1.24 11.73
C SER A 20 -10.30 1.75 10.33
N VAL A 21 -11.26 2.31 9.60
CA VAL A 21 -11.01 2.89 8.26
C VAL A 21 -9.94 3.99 8.29
N LEU A 22 -9.83 4.72 9.40
CA LEU A 22 -8.80 5.74 9.60
C LEU A 22 -7.40 5.12 9.72
N GLU A 23 -7.24 4.11 10.57
CA GLU A 23 -5.96 3.41 10.75
C GLU A 23 -5.53 2.67 9.47
N LEU A 24 -6.48 2.09 8.74
CA LEU A 24 -6.21 1.50 7.43
C LEU A 24 -5.73 2.56 6.43
N SER A 25 -6.34 3.76 6.42
CA SER A 25 -5.91 4.86 5.56
C SER A 25 -4.51 5.35 5.88
N GLU A 26 -4.12 5.36 7.16
CA GLU A 26 -2.76 5.70 7.59
C GLU A 26 -1.76 4.61 7.16
N LEU A 27 -2.10 3.33 7.38
CA LEU A 27 -1.27 2.20 6.95
C LEU A 27 -1.04 2.20 5.44
N VAL A 28 -2.08 2.44 4.63
CA VAL A 28 -1.94 2.54 3.16
C VAL A 28 -0.98 3.67 2.80
N LYS A 29 -1.08 4.83 3.45
CA LYS A 29 -0.22 5.98 3.17
C LYS A 29 1.23 5.74 3.54
N GLU A 30 1.49 5.09 4.67
CA GLU A 30 2.84 4.67 5.05
C GLU A 30 3.43 3.66 4.05
N LEU A 31 2.61 2.73 3.54
CA LEU A 31 3.03 1.78 2.50
C LEU A 31 3.31 2.51 1.17
N GLU A 32 2.47 3.46 0.77
CA GLU A 32 2.68 4.31 -0.41
C GLU A 32 4.02 5.04 -0.33
N ASP A 33 4.33 5.68 0.80
CA ASP A 33 5.60 6.39 1.01
C ASP A 33 6.80 5.43 1.06
N LYS A 34 6.67 4.31 1.79
CA LYS A 34 7.76 3.33 1.96
C LYS A 34 8.15 2.65 0.66
N PHE A 35 7.17 2.35 -0.18
CA PHE A 35 7.39 1.66 -1.45
C PHE A 35 7.43 2.61 -2.65
N GLY A 36 7.31 3.92 -2.42
CA GLY A 36 7.27 4.92 -3.49
C GLY A 36 6.07 4.74 -4.43
N VAL A 37 5.00 4.10 -3.95
CA VAL A 37 3.77 3.86 -4.69
C VAL A 37 2.93 5.12 -4.54
N SER A 38 3.18 6.10 -5.39
CA SER A 38 2.27 7.23 -5.52
C SER A 38 1.19 6.86 -6.54
N ALA A 39 -0.08 7.03 -6.19
CA ALA A 39 -1.18 7.02 -7.15
C ALA A 39 -1.12 8.18 -8.17
N ALA A 40 -0.01 8.94 -8.21
CA ALA A 40 0.29 9.92 -9.23
C ALA A 40 0.18 9.27 -10.62
N ALA A 41 -0.93 9.60 -11.26
CA ALA A 41 -1.40 9.02 -12.50
C ALA A 41 -0.30 9.00 -13.58
N PRO A 42 -0.38 8.07 -14.54
CA PRO A 42 0.31 8.14 -15.84
C PRO A 42 0.04 9.43 -16.65
N ALA A 43 -0.66 10.43 -16.09
CA ALA A 43 -1.06 11.67 -16.73
C ALA A 43 0.14 12.53 -17.20
N MET A 44 1.34 12.28 -16.69
CA MET A 44 2.57 12.94 -17.18
C MET A 44 3.23 12.23 -18.37
N ALA A 45 2.70 11.08 -18.81
CA ALA A 45 3.16 10.35 -19.98
C ALA A 45 2.28 10.58 -21.22
N MET A 46 1.50 11.67 -21.27
CA MET A 46 1.11 12.22 -22.56
C MET A 46 2.33 12.96 -23.10
N PRO A 47 3.03 12.48 -24.14
CA PRO A 47 3.91 13.37 -24.88
C PRO A 47 3.04 14.55 -25.29
N MET A 48 3.36 15.74 -24.77
CA MET A 48 2.78 16.96 -25.30
C MET A 48 3.11 16.95 -26.78
N MET A 49 2.12 16.62 -27.60
CA MET A 49 2.20 16.62 -29.06
C MET A 49 2.76 17.98 -29.46
N PRO A 50 4.01 18.08 -29.96
CA PRO A 50 4.42 19.30 -30.63
C PRO A 50 3.65 19.32 -31.95
N GLY A 51 3.02 20.47 -32.23
CA GLY A 51 2.42 20.74 -33.54
C GLY A 51 3.41 20.58 -34.69
#